data_AF-A0A9D6IFR3-F1
#
_entry.id   AF-A0A9D6IFR3-F1
#
_cell.length_a   1.000
_cell.length_b   1.000
_cell.length_c   1.000
_cell.angle_alpha   90.00
_cell.angle_beta   90.00
_cell.angle_gamma   90.00
#
_symmetry.space_group_name_H-M   'P 1'
#
loop_
_entity.id
_entity.type
_entity.pdbx_description
1 polymer ?
#
loop_
_entity_poly.entity_id
_entity_poly.type
_entity_poly.pdbx_seq_one_letter_code
_entity_poly.pdbx_strand_id
1 'polypeptide(L)'
;MSQAEMKKKGAWRQVAVVTDKKSVPVGSSTLMSVDGDHYIVTVNGKPFQTGNVKVEGEHSPRQADVIVSDGPHAGKTLLLISKVEGDVLISCMAPPGAPRPTEFKSEPGSGHTLSVWLRTESTSVAPIAPLTRRTWLALGVLVFLALIAWSARGDLENNVAHWAAMLAGGVACMLLITAVGVYSRWPLPTTVATGLGFTIALGVLRKCVEQSHRQWVSLALLW
;
A
#
# COMPACT_ATOMS: atom_id res chain seq x y z
N MET A 1 -28.44 17.41 9.31
CA MET A 1 -27.06 17.95 9.41
C MET A 1 -26.81 18.83 8.21
N SER A 2 -26.43 20.09 8.44
CA SER A 2 -26.26 21.07 7.36
C SER A 2 -24.88 20.96 6.71
N GLN A 3 -24.72 21.37 5.45
CA GLN A 3 -23.44 21.37 4.74
C GLN A 3 -22.34 22.20 5.45
N ALA A 4 -22.70 23.14 6.32
CA ALA A 4 -21.76 23.91 7.14
C ALA A 4 -21.11 23.07 8.25
N GLU A 5 -21.81 22.08 8.79
CA GLU A 5 -21.27 21.16 9.82
C GLU A 5 -20.32 20.13 9.19
N MET A 6 -20.64 19.65 7.99
CA MET A 6 -19.74 18.77 7.21
C MET A 6 -18.42 19.45 6.85
N LYS A 7 -18.37 20.78 6.77
CA LYS A 7 -17.14 21.54 6.46
C LYS A 7 -16.12 21.57 7.62
N LYS A 8 -16.56 21.28 8.86
CA LYS A 8 -15.69 21.22 10.05
C LYS A 8 -15.14 19.81 10.32
N LYS A 9 -15.86 18.77 9.88
CA LYS A 9 -15.34 17.39 9.88
C LYS A 9 -14.45 17.17 8.67
N GLY A 10 -13.22 16.74 8.88
CA GLY A 10 -12.33 16.45 7.76
C GLY A 10 -11.04 15.79 8.19
N ALA A 11 -10.59 14.83 7.37
CA ALA A 11 -9.24 14.31 7.45
C ALA A 11 -8.35 15.05 6.45
N TRP A 12 -7.13 15.33 6.88
CA TRP A 12 -6.14 16.10 6.14
C TRP A 12 -4.81 15.37 6.16
N ARG A 13 -4.16 15.26 5.01
CA ARG A 13 -2.82 14.69 4.88
C ARG A 13 -1.80 15.81 4.75
N GLN A 14 -0.77 15.79 5.58
CA GLN A 14 0.31 16.75 5.46
C GLN A 14 1.11 16.43 4.20
N VAL A 15 1.42 17.44 3.38
CA VAL A 15 2.19 17.28 2.13
C VAL A 15 3.44 18.16 2.08
N ALA A 16 3.49 19.23 2.88
CA ALA A 16 4.69 20.03 3.03
C ALA A 16 4.78 20.61 4.44
N VAL A 17 6.01 20.70 4.96
CA VAL A 17 6.34 21.41 6.20
C VAL A 17 7.61 22.20 5.98
N VAL A 18 7.61 23.46 6.41
CA VAL A 18 8.78 24.33 6.40
C VAL A 18 8.95 24.93 7.80
N THR A 19 10.14 24.74 8.37
CA THR A 19 10.57 25.35 9.63
C THR A 19 11.91 26.03 9.41
N ASP A 20 12.02 27.29 9.78
CA ASP A 20 13.21 28.13 9.56
C ASP A 20 13.74 28.05 8.12
N LYS A 21 12.83 28.15 7.14
CA LYS A 21 13.09 28.06 5.70
C LYS A 21 13.62 26.69 5.22
N LYS A 22 13.66 25.69 6.09
CA LYS A 22 14.09 24.33 5.77
C LYS A 22 12.86 23.44 5.57
N SER A 23 12.80 22.76 4.44
CA SER A 23 11.80 21.73 4.21
C SER A 23 12.03 20.59 5.20
N VAL A 24 11.04 20.28 6.01
CA VAL A 24 11.04 19.11 6.88
C VAL A 24 10.43 17.95 6.07
N PRO A 25 11.10 16.79 5.98
CA PRO A 25 10.55 15.63 5.29
C PRO A 25 9.19 15.25 5.88
N VAL A 26 8.15 15.34 5.05
CA VAL A 26 6.80 14.94 5.45
C VAL A 26 6.68 13.45 5.18
N GLY A 27 6.52 12.65 6.24
CA GLY A 27 6.24 11.23 6.08
C GLY A 27 4.92 11.05 5.33
N SER A 28 4.81 9.98 4.52
CA SER A 28 3.56 9.60 3.80
C SER A 28 2.37 9.30 4.74
N SER A 29 2.51 9.54 6.04
CA SER A 29 1.66 9.03 7.10
C SER A 29 1.26 10.06 8.15
N THR A 30 1.57 11.35 7.96
CA THR A 30 1.05 12.39 8.85
C THR A 30 -0.38 12.75 8.44
N LEU A 31 -1.34 12.41 9.31
CA LEU A 31 -2.76 12.71 9.13
C LEU A 31 -3.27 13.58 10.28
N MET A 32 -4.11 14.57 9.96
CA MET A 32 -4.86 15.36 10.91
C MET A 32 -6.36 15.10 10.73
N SER A 33 -7.04 14.67 11.78
CA SER A 33 -8.50 14.56 11.83
C SER A 33 -9.05 15.71 12.66
N VAL A 34 -10.07 16.39 12.16
CA VAL A 34 -10.78 17.47 12.87
C VAL A 34 -12.24 17.04 13.06
N ASP A 35 -12.73 17.08 14.30
CA ASP A 35 -14.13 16.87 14.67
C ASP A 35 -14.57 18.02 15.59
N GLY A 36 -15.41 18.92 15.06
CA GLY A 36 -15.85 20.09 15.80
C GLY A 36 -14.70 21.05 16.08
N ASP A 37 -14.38 21.26 17.36
CA ASP A 37 -13.20 21.99 17.80
C ASP A 37 -12.01 21.07 18.12
N HIS A 38 -12.20 19.76 18.19
CA HIS A 38 -11.16 18.82 18.56
C HIS A 38 -10.36 18.39 17.33
N TYR A 39 -9.05 18.24 17.48
CA TYR A 39 -8.17 17.71 16.44
C TYR A 39 -7.25 16.62 16.98
N ILE A 40 -6.90 15.67 16.11
CA ILE A 40 -5.88 14.65 16.36
C ILE A 40 -4.92 14.65 15.17
N VAL A 41 -3.62 14.82 15.44
CA VAL A 41 -2.54 14.57 14.49
C VAL A 41 -1.93 13.21 14.81
N THR A 42 -1.80 12.37 13.79
CA THR A 42 -1.14 11.08 13.84
C THR A 42 0.05 11.06 12.91
N VAL A 43 1.10 10.32 13.28
CA VAL A 43 2.26 10.04 12.43
C VAL A 43 2.45 8.54 12.42
N ASN A 44 2.50 7.92 11.24
CA ASN A 44 2.54 6.46 11.09
C ASN A 44 1.41 5.74 11.85
N GLY A 45 0.22 6.33 11.88
CA GLY A 45 -0.95 5.77 12.56
C GLY A 45 -0.91 5.84 14.10
N LYS A 46 0.13 6.44 14.69
CA LYS A 46 0.22 6.66 16.13
C LYS A 46 -0.14 8.11 16.46
N PRO A 47 -0.90 8.38 17.54
CA PRO A 47 -1.12 9.75 18.01
C PRO A 47 0.20 10.49 18.23
N PHE A 48 0.30 11.69 17.69
CA PHE A 48 1.47 12.57 17.84
C PHE A 48 1.11 13.83 18.63
N GLN A 49 -0.07 14.40 18.36
CA GLN A 49 -0.57 15.58 19.06
C GLN A 49 -2.10 15.57 19.04
N THR A 50 -2.74 16.01 20.12
CA THR A 50 -4.18 16.21 20.17
C THR A 50 -4.51 17.49 20.92
N GLY A 51 -5.71 18.02 20.71
CA GLY A 51 -6.13 19.25 21.36
C GLY A 51 -7.40 19.85 20.78
N ASN A 52 -7.62 21.12 21.07
CA ASN A 52 -8.74 21.89 20.54
C ASN A 52 -8.28 23.11 19.75
N VAL A 53 -9.06 23.50 18.76
CA VAL A 53 -8.85 24.69 17.93
C VAL A 53 -9.97 25.68 18.20
N LYS A 54 -9.60 26.86 18.70
CA LYS A 54 -10.51 28.00 18.84
C LYS A 54 -10.28 28.96 17.68
N VAL A 55 -11.22 29.02 16.75
CA VAL A 55 -11.16 29.94 15.61
C VAL A 55 -11.62 31.33 16.03
N GLU A 56 -10.84 32.36 15.68
CA GLU A 56 -11.18 33.75 15.92
C GLU A 56 -11.88 34.34 14.69
N GLY A 57 -13.19 34.58 14.81
CA GLY A 57 -14.00 35.36 13.88
C GLY A 57 -13.90 34.96 12.40
N GLU A 58 -14.27 35.92 11.53
CA GLU A 58 -14.10 35.82 10.08
C GLU A 58 -12.98 36.76 9.62
N HIS A 59 -11.74 36.44 10.00
CA HIS A 59 -10.55 37.13 9.47
C HIS A 59 -10.01 36.41 8.22
N SER A 60 -9.39 37.17 7.32
CA SER A 60 -8.62 36.64 6.19
C SER A 60 -7.20 37.19 6.25
N PRO A 61 -6.16 36.38 6.55
CA PRO A 61 -6.22 34.93 6.82
C PRO A 61 -6.94 34.62 8.14
N ARG A 62 -7.51 33.41 8.23
CA ARG A 62 -8.25 32.95 9.41
C ARG A 62 -7.29 32.75 10.57
N GLN A 63 -7.59 33.35 11.71
CA GLN A 63 -6.79 33.23 12.92
C GLN A 63 -7.39 32.15 13.83
N ALA A 64 -6.53 31.38 14.50
CA ALA A 64 -6.98 30.38 15.46
C ALA A 64 -5.95 30.09 16.55
N ASP A 65 -6.44 29.64 17.70
CA ASP A 65 -5.64 29.20 18.83
C ASP A 65 -5.71 27.69 18.94
N VAL A 66 -4.56 27.04 18.94
CA VAL A 66 -4.44 25.59 19.11
C VAL A 66 -4.04 25.31 20.55
N ILE A 67 -4.97 24.77 21.31
CA ILE A 67 -4.79 24.41 22.72
C ILE A 67 -4.39 22.94 22.76
N VAL A 68 -3.12 22.65 23.03
CA VAL A 68 -2.56 21.30 22.94
C VAL A 68 -2.81 20.56 24.25
N SER A 69 -3.59 19.47 24.20
CA SER A 69 -3.85 18.64 25.39
C SER A 69 -2.79 17.56 25.58
N ASP A 70 -2.26 16.99 24.49
CA ASP A 70 -1.19 15.99 24.51
C ASP A 70 -0.25 16.15 23.29
N GLY A 71 0.99 15.72 23.45
CA GLY A 71 2.07 15.84 22.46
C GLY A 71 3.21 16.79 22.88
N PRO A 72 4.11 17.17 21.95
CA PRO A 72 5.33 17.93 22.26
C PRO A 72 5.11 19.30 22.93
N HIS A 73 3.91 19.87 22.77
CA HIS A 73 3.53 21.17 23.31
C HIS A 73 2.37 21.07 24.31
N ALA A 74 2.15 19.92 24.95
CA ALA A 74 1.08 19.71 25.92
C ALA A 74 1.00 20.84 26.96
N GLY A 75 -0.22 21.33 27.22
CA GLY A 75 -0.50 22.42 28.14
C GLY A 75 -0.13 23.82 27.61
N LYS A 76 0.25 23.95 26.32
CA LYS A 76 0.52 25.23 25.67
C LYS A 76 -0.55 25.58 24.65
N THR A 77 -0.67 26.88 24.40
CA THR A 77 -1.46 27.43 23.30
C THR A 77 -0.51 27.89 22.20
N LEU A 78 -0.77 27.44 20.97
CA LEU A 78 -0.04 27.83 19.77
C LEU A 78 -0.93 28.74 18.93
N LEU A 79 -0.38 29.87 18.48
CA LEU A 79 -1.11 30.84 17.68
C LEU A 79 -0.84 30.59 16.20
N LEU A 80 -1.89 30.47 15.40
CA LEU A 80 -1.74 30.25 13.96
C LEU A 80 -2.59 31.20 13.10
N ILE A 81 -2.19 31.29 11.83
CA ILE A 81 -3.03 31.75 10.73
C ILE A 81 -3.24 30.60 9.74
N SER A 82 -4.39 30.59 9.08
CA SER A 82 -4.77 29.56 8.13
C SER A 82 -5.58 30.11 6.97
N LYS A 83 -5.51 29.42 5.84
CA LYS A 83 -6.42 29.61 4.71
C LYS A 83 -6.74 28.26 4.08
N VAL A 84 -7.97 28.13 3.59
CA VAL A 84 -8.42 26.94 2.86
C VAL A 84 -8.75 27.36 1.44
N GLU A 85 -8.05 26.78 0.47
CA GLU A 85 -8.22 26.99 -0.96
C GLU A 85 -8.62 25.65 -1.59
N GLY A 86 -9.93 25.45 -1.77
CA GLY A 86 -10.48 24.14 -2.20
C GLY A 86 -10.14 23.03 -1.21
N ASP A 87 -9.33 22.07 -1.66
CA ASP A 87 -8.86 20.93 -0.86
C ASP A 87 -7.48 21.15 -0.24
N VAL A 88 -6.93 22.37 -0.33
CA VAL A 88 -5.64 22.73 0.25
C VAL A 88 -5.86 23.58 1.50
N LEU A 89 -5.36 23.13 2.64
CA LEU A 89 -5.24 23.92 3.86
C LEU A 89 -3.77 24.35 4.02
N ILE A 90 -3.54 25.65 4.08
CA ILE A 90 -2.23 26.23 4.39
C ILE A 90 -2.32 26.84 5.78
N SER A 91 -1.42 26.45 6.68
CA SER A 91 -1.37 26.93 8.06
C SER A 91 0.04 27.38 8.43
N CYS A 92 0.18 28.51 9.11
CA CYS A 92 1.44 28.95 9.68
C CYS A 92 1.27 29.18 11.17
N MET A 93 2.07 28.49 11.98
CA MET A 93 1.93 28.43 13.44
C MET A 93 3.19 28.95 14.11
N ALA A 94 3.02 29.80 15.12
CA ALA A 94 4.10 30.30 15.95
C ALA A 94 4.45 29.30 17.08
N PRO A 95 5.71 29.27 17.54
CA PRO A 95 6.09 28.48 18.71
C PRO A 95 5.40 29.00 19.98
N PRO A 96 5.34 28.19 21.06
CA PRO A 96 4.71 28.62 22.31
C PRO A 96 5.24 29.97 22.81
N GLY A 97 4.32 30.91 23.12
CA GLY A 97 4.65 32.23 23.66
C GLY A 97 5.12 33.28 22.64
N ALA A 98 5.30 32.90 21.37
CA ALA A 98 5.58 33.86 20.31
C ALA A 98 4.28 34.50 19.77
N PRO A 99 4.35 35.73 19.20
CA PRO A 99 3.19 36.39 18.62
C PRO A 99 2.62 35.61 17.43
N ARG A 100 1.33 35.82 17.14
CA ARG A 100 0.67 35.22 15.99
C ARG A 100 1.39 35.61 14.68
N PRO A 101 1.67 34.67 13.76
CA PRO A 101 2.24 35.02 12.46
C PRO A 101 1.29 35.94 11.67
N THR A 102 1.84 36.90 10.93
CA THR A 102 1.06 37.81 10.08
C THR A 102 1.04 37.40 8.61
N GLU A 103 1.97 36.52 8.22
CA GLU A 103 2.13 36.00 6.86
C GLU A 103 2.46 34.51 6.86
N PHE A 104 2.19 33.83 5.75
CA PHE A 104 2.47 32.40 5.58
C PHE A 104 3.94 32.15 5.26
N LYS A 105 4.84 32.55 6.17
CA LYS A 105 6.28 32.37 6.04
C LYS A 105 6.91 31.84 7.32
N SER A 106 7.91 31.01 7.12
CA SER A 106 8.79 30.49 8.16
C SER A 106 10.21 30.95 7.84
N GLU A 107 10.54 32.16 8.28
CA GLU A 107 11.86 32.75 8.08
C GLU A 107 12.88 32.18 9.08
N PRO A 108 14.19 32.16 8.76
CA PRO A 108 15.22 31.65 9.67
C PRO A 108 15.17 32.34 11.04
N GLY A 109 15.05 31.54 12.11
CA GLY A 109 15.04 32.03 13.49
C GLY A 109 13.66 32.49 13.98
N SER A 110 12.63 32.43 13.14
CA SER A 110 11.25 32.70 13.56
C SER A 110 10.68 31.59 14.43
N GLY A 111 11.15 30.35 14.25
CA GLY A 111 10.54 29.17 14.85
C GLY A 111 9.11 28.88 14.34
N HIS A 112 8.62 29.64 13.36
CA HIS A 112 7.32 29.40 12.75
C HIS A 112 7.33 28.07 12.00
N THR A 113 6.23 27.36 12.05
CA THR A 113 6.02 26.14 11.25
C THR A 113 4.94 26.40 10.21
N LEU A 114 5.34 26.46 8.95
CA LEU A 114 4.44 26.52 7.80
C LEU A 114 4.12 25.09 7.38
N SER A 115 2.84 24.75 7.27
CA SER A 115 2.37 23.43 6.85
C SER A 115 1.34 23.55 5.74
N VAL A 116 1.42 22.64 4.78
CA VAL A 116 0.43 22.46 3.72
C VAL A 116 -0.20 21.09 3.86
N TRP A 117 -1.53 21.07 3.81
CA TRP A 117 -2.34 19.88 4.00
C TRP A 117 -3.31 19.72 2.83
N LEU A 118 -3.52 18.48 2.39
CA LEU A 118 -4.54 18.12 1.41
C LEU A 118 -5.70 17.40 2.09
N ARG A 119 -6.93 17.77 1.73
CA ARG A 119 -8.12 17.06 2.18
C ARG A 119 -8.05 15.61 1.71
N THR A 120 -8.47 14.69 2.58
CA THR A 120 -8.56 13.27 2.26
C THR A 120 -9.81 12.67 2.90
N GLU A 121 -10.43 11.74 2.18
CA GLU A 121 -11.54 10.92 2.70
C GLU A 121 -11.02 9.82 3.66
N SER A 122 -9.70 9.58 3.71
CA SER A 122 -9.11 8.54 4.53
C SER A 122 -8.62 9.09 5.88
N THR A 123 -9.36 8.85 6.96
CA THR A 123 -8.91 9.06 8.36
C THR A 123 -7.86 8.03 8.80
N SER A 124 -7.50 7.08 7.95
CA SER A 124 -6.59 5.99 8.21
C SER A 124 -5.61 5.87 7.06
N VAL A 125 -4.31 5.92 7.35
CA VAL A 125 -3.34 5.26 6.48
C VAL A 125 -3.62 3.78 6.65
N ALA A 126 -4.52 3.22 5.83
CA ALA A 126 -4.55 1.78 5.68
C ALA A 126 -3.12 1.41 5.26
N PRO A 127 -2.38 0.60 6.03
CA PRO A 127 -1.14 0.05 5.51
C PRO A 127 -1.51 -0.59 4.17
N ILE A 128 -0.68 -0.42 3.14
CA ILE A 128 -0.81 -1.21 1.92
C ILE A 128 -0.80 -2.65 2.40
N ALA A 129 -1.98 -3.26 2.49
CA ALA A 129 -2.09 -4.56 3.11
C ALA A 129 -1.23 -5.49 2.26
N PRO A 130 -0.31 -6.27 2.85
CA PRO A 130 0.45 -7.24 2.07
C PRO A 130 -0.57 -8.07 1.29
N LEU A 131 -0.38 -8.15 -0.02
CA LEU A 131 -1.27 -8.89 -0.92
C LEU A 131 -1.54 -10.25 -0.29
N THR A 132 -2.82 -10.52 -0.01
CA THR A 132 -3.19 -11.71 0.75
C THR A 132 -2.86 -12.97 -0.06
N ARG A 133 -2.72 -14.12 0.62
CA ARG A 133 -2.51 -15.43 -0.02
C ARG A 133 -3.52 -15.69 -1.17
N ARG A 134 -4.76 -15.22 -1.03
CA ARG A 134 -5.81 -15.34 -2.07
C ARG A 134 -5.49 -14.53 -3.31
N THR A 135 -4.93 -13.34 -3.16
CA THR A 135 -4.55 -12.46 -4.26
C THR A 135 -3.34 -13.01 -5.02
N TRP A 136 -2.34 -13.55 -4.31
CA TRP A 136 -1.21 -14.25 -4.94
C TRP A 136 -1.61 -15.53 -5.68
N LEU A 137 -2.52 -16.33 -5.09
CA LEU A 137 -3.06 -17.51 -5.75
C LEU A 137 -3.83 -17.13 -7.02
N ALA A 138 -4.66 -16.09 -6.96
CA ALA A 138 -5.41 -15.61 -8.13
C ALA A 138 -4.48 -15.11 -9.25
N LEU A 139 -3.45 -14.33 -8.92
CA LEU A 139 -2.45 -13.88 -9.90
C LEU A 139 -1.68 -15.06 -10.50
N GLY A 140 -1.29 -16.05 -9.68
CA GLY A 140 -0.65 -17.27 -10.18
C GLY A 140 -1.54 -18.07 -11.14
N VAL A 141 -2.84 -18.22 -10.82
CA VAL A 141 -3.81 -18.88 -11.71
C VAL A 141 -4.00 -18.11 -13.01
N LEU A 142 -4.07 -16.77 -12.97
CA LEU A 142 -4.20 -15.95 -14.17
C LEU A 142 -2.97 -16.06 -15.09
N VAL A 143 -1.76 -16.07 -14.53
CA VAL A 143 -0.53 -16.29 -15.29
C VAL A 143 -0.51 -17.70 -15.90
N PHE A 144 -0.92 -18.72 -15.14
CA PHE A 144 -0.99 -20.09 -15.63
C PHE A 144 -1.99 -20.26 -16.79
N LEU A 145 -3.18 -19.66 -16.67
CA LEU A 145 -4.18 -19.68 -17.75
C LEU A 145 -3.69 -18.92 -18.98
N ALA A 146 -2.98 -17.81 -18.81
CA ALA A 146 -2.37 -17.08 -19.92
C ALA A 146 -1.29 -17.92 -20.63
N LEU A 147 -0.48 -18.69 -19.89
CA LEU A 147 0.50 -19.62 -20.46
C LEU A 147 -0.17 -20.76 -21.24
N ILE A 148 -1.27 -21.33 -20.73
CA ILE A 148 -2.07 -22.33 -21.44
C ILE A 148 -2.67 -21.74 -22.72
N ALA A 149 -3.23 -20.53 -22.66
CA ALA A 149 -3.79 -19.86 -23.82
C ALA A 149 -2.72 -19.48 -24.85
N TRP A 150 -1.48 -19.21 -24.42
CA TRP A 150 -0.33 -18.98 -25.29
C TRP A 150 0.15 -20.27 -25.95
N SER A 151 0.22 -21.39 -25.22
CA SER A 151 0.57 -22.69 -25.81
C SER A 151 -0.50 -23.19 -26.79
N ALA A 152 -1.78 -22.90 -26.52
CA ALA A 152 -2.88 -23.24 -27.43
C ALA A 152 -2.92 -22.37 -28.70
N ARG A 153 -2.14 -21.28 -28.77
CA ARG A 153 -1.96 -20.47 -29.99
C ARG A 153 -0.78 -20.93 -30.85
N GLY A 154 0.07 -21.82 -30.35
CA GLY A 154 1.10 -22.46 -31.16
C GLY A 154 0.50 -23.59 -31.98
N ASP A 155 0.73 -23.57 -33.29
CA ASP A 155 0.31 -24.61 -34.21
C ASP A 155 0.74 -26.01 -33.71
N LEU A 156 -0.20 -26.94 -33.63
CA LEU A 156 -0.03 -28.30 -33.10
C LEU A 156 0.68 -29.22 -34.12
N GLU A 157 1.87 -28.84 -34.58
CA GLU A 157 2.71 -29.73 -35.39
C GLU A 157 3.97 -30.15 -34.62
N ASN A 158 3.83 -31.26 -33.89
CA ASN A 158 4.83 -32.31 -33.66
C ASN A 158 6.30 -31.91 -33.45
N ASN A 159 6.59 -30.91 -32.62
CA ASN A 159 7.98 -30.60 -32.28
C ASN A 159 8.30 -31.06 -30.84
N VAL A 160 9.20 -32.04 -30.71
CA VAL A 160 9.74 -32.54 -29.43
C VAL A 160 10.29 -31.40 -28.56
N ALA A 161 10.75 -30.31 -29.19
CA ALA A 161 11.16 -29.09 -28.50
C ALA A 161 10.04 -28.41 -27.71
N HIS A 162 8.78 -28.49 -28.17
CA HIS A 162 7.63 -27.94 -27.48
C HIS A 162 7.32 -28.72 -26.19
N TRP A 163 7.31 -30.06 -26.26
CA TRP A 163 7.13 -30.91 -25.07
C TRP A 163 8.28 -30.76 -24.06
N ALA A 164 9.52 -30.61 -24.54
CA ALA A 164 10.67 -30.33 -23.68
C ALA A 164 10.55 -28.96 -22.99
N ALA A 165 10.09 -27.92 -23.70
CA ALA A 165 9.86 -26.60 -23.13
C ALA A 165 8.72 -26.59 -22.10
N MET A 166 7.63 -27.33 -22.35
CA MET A 166 6.53 -27.48 -21.38
C MET A 166 7.00 -28.20 -20.10
N LEU A 167 7.80 -29.25 -20.22
CA LEU A 167 8.37 -29.96 -19.06
C LEU A 167 9.33 -29.07 -18.27
N ALA A 168 10.21 -28.34 -18.95
CA ALA A 168 11.13 -27.39 -18.31
C ALA A 168 10.38 -26.25 -17.59
N GLY A 169 9.35 -25.68 -18.23
CA GLY A 169 8.50 -24.65 -17.64
C GLY A 169 7.70 -25.15 -16.43
N GLY A 170 7.16 -26.37 -16.50
CA GLY A 170 6.46 -27.03 -15.39
C GLY A 170 7.37 -27.27 -14.18
N VAL A 171 8.60 -27.74 -14.41
CA VAL A 171 9.60 -27.93 -13.35
C VAL A 171 10.03 -26.60 -12.75
N ALA A 172 10.27 -25.57 -13.56
CA ALA A 172 10.60 -24.23 -13.06
C ALA A 172 9.47 -23.64 -12.21
N CYS A 173 8.21 -23.85 -12.60
CA CYS A 173 7.04 -23.40 -11.83
C CYS A 173 6.93 -24.15 -10.50
N MET A 174 7.16 -25.47 -10.48
CA MET A 174 7.22 -26.24 -9.23
C MET A 174 8.34 -25.76 -8.30
N LEU A 175 9.54 -25.51 -8.84
CA LEU A 175 10.67 -24.99 -8.05
C LEU A 175 10.38 -23.59 -7.49
N LEU A 176 9.74 -22.70 -8.24
CA LEU A 176 9.32 -21.38 -7.76
C LEU A 176 8.26 -21.48 -6.66
N ILE A 177 7.25 -22.34 -6.81
CA ILE A 177 6.24 -22.57 -5.78
C ILE A 177 6.90 -23.11 -4.49
N THR A 178 7.90 -23.99 -4.63
CA THR A 178 8.61 -24.59 -3.50
C THR A 178 9.51 -23.55 -2.82
N ALA A 179 10.26 -22.75 -3.59
CA ALA A 179 11.10 -21.67 -3.08
C ALA A 179 10.26 -20.58 -2.38
N VAL A 180 9.11 -20.21 -2.94
CA VAL A 180 8.15 -19.29 -2.32
C VAL A 180 7.58 -19.90 -1.04
N GLY A 181 7.22 -21.18 -1.03
CA GLY A 181 6.73 -21.89 0.17
C GLY A 181 7.76 -21.96 1.30
N VAL A 182 9.04 -22.17 0.97
CA VAL A 182 10.16 -22.18 1.94
C VAL A 182 10.45 -20.78 2.47
N TYR A 183 10.49 -19.76 1.59
CA TYR A 183 10.77 -18.37 1.97
C TYR A 183 9.64 -17.76 2.81
N SER A 184 8.39 -18.17 2.58
CA SER A 184 7.20 -17.66 3.29
C SER A 184 6.80 -18.49 4.52
N ARG A 185 7.62 -19.45 4.96
CA ARG A 185 7.51 -20.20 6.24
C ARG A 185 6.10 -20.79 6.47
N TRP A 186 5.57 -21.55 5.49
CA TRP A 186 4.26 -22.20 5.58
C TRP A 186 4.23 -23.32 6.64
N PRO A 187 3.13 -23.51 7.40
CA PRO A 187 3.07 -24.45 8.52
C PRO A 187 2.61 -25.88 8.16
N LEU A 188 2.83 -26.37 6.93
CA LEU A 188 2.46 -27.74 6.56
C LEU A 188 3.70 -28.60 6.24
N PRO A 189 3.74 -29.87 6.67
CA PRO A 189 4.87 -30.75 6.42
C PRO A 189 5.00 -31.01 4.92
N THR A 190 6.21 -30.78 4.40
CA THR A 190 6.62 -30.87 2.99
C THR A 190 6.34 -32.24 2.33
N THR A 191 5.97 -33.25 3.12
CA THR A 191 5.72 -34.63 2.70
C THR A 191 4.43 -34.86 1.92
N VAL A 192 3.41 -34.00 2.06
CA VAL A 192 2.12 -34.19 1.35
C VAL A 192 2.17 -33.66 -0.08
N ALA A 193 2.94 -32.60 -0.34
CA ALA A 193 3.03 -31.97 -1.66
C ALA A 193 3.88 -32.78 -2.66
N THR A 194 4.93 -33.47 -2.19
CA THR A 194 5.77 -34.33 -3.02
C THR A 194 5.09 -35.64 -3.40
N GLY A 195 4.20 -36.18 -2.55
CA GLY A 195 3.48 -37.43 -2.80
C GLY A 195 2.55 -37.38 -4.01
N LEU A 196 1.72 -36.32 -4.12
CA LEU A 196 0.79 -36.14 -5.24
C LEU A 196 1.49 -35.86 -6.58
N GLY A 197 2.61 -35.12 -6.55
CA GLY A 197 3.43 -34.88 -7.74
C GLY A 197 4.03 -36.17 -8.30
N PHE A 198 4.48 -37.08 -7.43
CA PHE A 198 5.08 -38.35 -7.82
C PHE A 198 4.06 -39.31 -8.46
N THR A 199 2.81 -39.33 -7.98
CA THR A 199 1.75 -40.20 -8.54
C THR A 199 1.36 -39.75 -9.95
N ILE A 200 1.29 -38.45 -10.21
CA ILE A 200 0.99 -37.89 -11.53
C ILE A 200 2.15 -38.18 -12.49
N ALA A 201 3.41 -38.00 -12.05
CA ALA A 201 4.58 -38.29 -12.87
C ALA A 201 4.69 -39.78 -13.26
N LEU A 202 4.42 -40.70 -12.33
CA LEU A 202 4.36 -42.14 -12.60
C LEU A 202 3.22 -42.50 -13.56
N GLY A 203 2.06 -41.86 -13.41
CA GLY A 203 0.92 -42.03 -14.33
C GLY A 203 1.24 -41.61 -15.75
N VAL A 204 1.98 -40.51 -15.93
CA VAL A 204 2.43 -40.02 -17.24
C VAL A 204 3.50 -40.94 -17.83
N LEU A 205 4.50 -41.36 -17.05
CA LEU A 205 5.53 -42.30 -17.50
C LEU A 205 4.93 -43.64 -17.95
N ARG A 206 3.96 -44.18 -17.21
CA ARG A 206 3.26 -45.42 -17.59
C ARG A 206 2.54 -45.27 -18.93
N LYS A 207 1.86 -44.15 -19.16
CA LYS A 207 1.20 -43.87 -20.44
C LYS A 207 2.20 -43.72 -21.59
N CYS A 208 3.34 -43.06 -21.37
CA CYS A 208 4.39 -42.94 -22.39
C CYS A 208 5.00 -44.30 -22.77
N VAL A 209 5.25 -45.18 -21.80
CA VAL A 209 5.78 -46.53 -22.06
C VAL A 209 4.75 -47.39 -22.82
N GLU A 210 3.47 -47.30 -22.46
CA GLU A 210 2.40 -48.05 -23.13
C GLU A 210 2.16 -47.57 -24.56
N GLN A 211 2.29 -46.26 -24.80
CA GLN A 211 2.18 -45.67 -26.13
C GLN A 211 3.38 -46.01 -27.03
N SER A 212 4.59 -45.99 -26.47
CA SER A 212 5.82 -46.49 -27.12
C SER A 212 5.64 -47.95 -27.55
N HIS A 213 5.21 -48.82 -26.64
CA HIS A 213 5.02 -50.24 -26.94
C HIS A 213 4.00 -50.47 -28.07
N ARG A 214 2.88 -49.73 -28.11
CA ARG A 214 1.89 -49.83 -29.21
C ARG A 214 2.47 -49.39 -30.56
N GLN A 215 3.35 -48.39 -30.59
CA GLN A 215 4.00 -47.94 -31.82
C GLN A 215 4.96 -48.99 -32.37
N TRP A 216 5.76 -49.63 -31.52
CA TRP A 216 6.67 -50.73 -31.93
C TRP A 216 5.92 -51.97 -32.42
N VAL A 217 4.81 -52.35 -31.77
CA VAL A 217 3.96 -53.48 -32.23
C VAL A 217 3.30 -53.16 -33.57
N SER A 218 2.87 -51.91 -33.79
CA SER A 218 2.26 -51.50 -35.06
C SER A 218 3.28 -51.47 -36.22
N LEU A 219 4.54 -51.10 -35.93
CA LEU A 219 5.65 -51.14 -36.90
C LEU A 219 6.07 -52.58 -37.24
N ALA A 220 5.99 -53.51 -36.29
CA ALA A 220 6.32 -54.92 -36.49
C ALA A 220 5.26 -55.71 -37.29
N LEU A 221 4.02 -55.20 -37.41
CA LEU A 221 2.94 -55.81 -38.20
C LEU A 221 2.89 -55.31 -39.65
N LEU A 222 3.77 -54.38 -40.02
CA LEU A 222 3.89 -53.79 -41.36
C LEU A 222 5.08 -54.36 -42.17
N TRP A 223 5.70 -55.44 -41.69
CA TRP A 223 6.73 -56.26 -42.33
C TRP A 223 6.35 -57.73 -42.23
#